data_AF-A0A7J4N2I3-F1
#
_entry.id   AF-A0A7J4N2I3-F1
#
_cell.length_a   1.000
_cell.length_b   1.000
_cell.length_c   1.000
_cell.angle_alpha   90.00
_cell.angle_beta   90.00
_cell.angle_gamma   90.00
#
_symmetry.space_group_name_H-M   'P 1'
#
loop_
_entity.id
_entity.type
_entity.pdbx_description
1 polymer ?
#
loop_
_entity_poly.entity_id
_entity_poly.type
_entity_poly.pdbx_seq_one_letter_code
_entity_poly.pdbx_strand_id
1 'polypeptide(L)'
;MDPILGPSNMPVWERKWRPAAMKEVIDESETPSGFEPRSFAGIGMTCKLVEPIPIDGISEWEEAISDLTSWGKVPDPSSLSSVLLSENDRGPIARLSGDSNWIAEFLPWGSDGLLRRRIDASSEVCDAPCGGFSWGGGDLILIWEESSTEESSRDALIRALIDGDHESATQTLRECGISLGRYHKHVEPVRTTPPDPNRWNARVAGIEELLRSNSVWRVPHSRDSECMLGLGDVGLADFHGGRIRISRPRLHSALFPAKCEFPAIRDLASVAHDLSRAFYETESDLDIVELRSSLIEGWRSSAPENWSSDRVLYSHRGGLAIWEYEQCLL
;
A
#
# COMPACT_ATOMS: atom_id res chain seq x y z
N MET A 1 51.12 8.75 -1.58
CA MET A 1 50.59 8.99 -0.23
C MET A 1 49.61 10.14 -0.35
N ASP A 2 48.38 9.84 -0.73
CA ASP A 2 47.27 10.80 -0.71
C ASP A 2 46.45 10.52 0.55
N PRO A 3 46.33 11.47 1.48
CA PRO A 3 45.51 11.32 2.65
C PRO A 3 44.10 11.91 2.40
N ILE A 4 43.17 11.48 3.23
CA ILE A 4 41.81 12.04 3.45
C ILE A 4 40.75 11.51 2.47
N LEU A 5 40.39 10.23 2.64
CA LEU A 5 38.99 9.83 2.53
C LEU A 5 38.25 10.50 3.70
N GLY A 6 37.46 11.53 3.39
CA GLY A 6 36.47 12.07 4.33
C GLY A 6 35.43 11.01 4.68
N PRO A 7 34.67 11.20 5.78
CA PRO A 7 33.66 10.24 6.21
C PRO A 7 32.72 9.95 5.04
N SER A 8 32.47 8.65 4.81
CA SER A 8 31.46 8.16 3.89
C SER A 8 30.18 8.95 4.14
N ASN A 9 29.75 9.70 3.14
CA ASN A 9 28.46 10.39 3.14
C ASN A 9 27.41 9.29 3.32
N MET A 10 26.93 9.09 4.55
CA MET A 10 25.75 8.26 4.78
C MET A 10 24.62 8.89 3.96
N PRO A 11 23.80 8.11 3.24
CA PRO A 11 22.65 8.66 2.57
C PRO A 11 21.83 9.42 3.62
N VAL A 12 21.74 10.74 3.46
CA VAL A 12 20.93 11.58 4.34
C VAL A 12 19.53 11.02 4.29
N TRP A 13 18.94 10.73 5.45
CA TRP A 13 17.58 10.23 5.52
C TRP A 13 16.60 11.31 5.03
N GLU A 14 16.21 11.21 3.75
CA GLU A 14 15.55 12.29 2.99
C GLU A 14 14.07 12.46 3.37
N ARG A 15 13.46 11.42 3.96
CA ARG A 15 12.07 11.39 4.42
C ARG A 15 11.07 11.70 3.31
N LYS A 16 11.32 11.14 2.13
CA LYS A 16 10.47 11.31 0.93
C LYS A 16 9.00 10.88 1.14
N TRP A 17 8.75 10.03 2.13
CA TRP A 17 7.43 9.53 2.53
C TRP A 17 6.63 10.49 3.43
N ARG A 18 7.25 11.57 3.95
CA ARG A 18 6.53 12.59 4.70
C ARG A 18 5.60 13.39 3.76
N PRO A 19 4.47 13.92 4.27
CA PRO A 19 3.57 14.74 3.46
C PRO A 19 4.24 16.06 3.05
N ALA A 20 4.77 16.12 1.82
CA ALA A 20 5.58 17.23 1.32
C ALA A 20 4.86 18.60 1.28
N ALA A 21 3.53 18.59 1.14
CA ALA A 21 2.71 19.80 1.04
C ALA A 21 2.13 20.29 2.39
N MET A 22 2.50 19.64 3.51
CA MET A 22 1.97 19.98 4.84
C MET A 22 3.07 20.57 5.72
N LYS A 23 2.66 21.40 6.70
CA LYS A 23 3.57 21.99 7.68
C LYS A 23 3.63 21.14 8.94
N GLU A 24 4.83 20.86 9.41
CA GLU A 24 5.03 20.21 10.71
C GLU A 24 4.52 21.10 11.85
N VAL A 25 3.81 20.47 12.80
CA VAL A 25 3.28 21.10 14.01
C VAL A 25 3.73 20.31 15.23
N ILE A 26 3.71 20.97 16.39
CA ILE A 26 4.11 20.35 17.65
C ILE A 26 3.16 19.18 17.96
N ASP A 27 3.75 18.03 18.27
CA ASP A 27 3.06 16.85 18.75
C ASP A 27 3.75 16.36 20.02
N GLU A 28 2.98 16.20 21.08
CA GLU A 28 3.42 15.70 22.39
C GLU A 28 2.80 14.34 22.71
N SER A 29 2.26 13.66 21.69
CA SER A 29 1.72 12.30 21.82
C SER A 29 2.82 11.35 22.28
N GLU A 30 2.46 10.40 23.15
CA GLU A 30 3.38 9.37 23.61
C GLU A 30 3.77 8.42 22.47
N THR A 31 5.03 7.99 22.46
CA THR A 31 5.58 6.99 21.53
C THR A 31 6.49 6.01 22.29
N PRO A 32 6.68 4.78 21.79
CA PRO A 32 7.63 3.83 22.39
C PRO A 32 9.08 4.31 22.25
N SER A 33 9.99 3.73 23.04
CA SER A 33 11.43 3.93 22.88
C SER A 33 11.90 3.71 21.44
N GLY A 34 12.82 4.56 20.98
CA GLY A 34 13.28 4.56 19.59
C GLY A 34 12.32 5.18 18.57
N PHE A 35 11.23 5.84 18.99
CA PHE A 35 10.29 6.54 18.10
C PHE A 35 9.96 7.96 18.59
N GLU A 36 9.57 8.82 17.65
CA GLU A 36 9.13 10.19 17.90
C GLU A 36 7.75 10.47 17.29
N PRO A 37 6.88 11.24 17.98
CA PRO A 37 5.63 11.71 17.40
C PRO A 37 5.92 12.83 16.40
N ARG A 38 5.27 12.77 15.23
CA ARG A 38 5.33 13.86 14.24
C ARG A 38 3.91 14.16 13.76
N SER A 39 3.50 15.41 13.85
CA SER A 39 2.22 15.87 13.30
C SER A 39 2.44 16.85 12.16
N PHE A 40 1.62 16.73 11.12
CA PHE A 40 1.61 17.61 9.97
C PHE A 40 0.20 18.15 9.77
N ALA A 41 0.09 19.45 9.44
CA ALA A 41 -1.18 20.11 9.16
C ALA A 41 -1.14 20.84 7.81
N GLY A 42 -2.25 20.78 7.08
CA GLY A 42 -2.41 21.36 5.75
C GLY A 42 -3.82 21.92 5.53
N ILE A 43 -4.32 21.82 4.30
CA ILE A 43 -5.66 22.30 3.86
C ILE A 43 -6.84 21.61 4.58
N GLY A 44 -7.00 21.86 5.88
CA GLY A 44 -8.04 21.22 6.72
C GLY A 44 -7.75 19.76 7.07
N MET A 45 -6.59 19.23 6.67
CA MET A 45 -6.15 17.86 6.93
C MET A 45 -5.03 17.84 7.97
N THR A 46 -4.97 16.77 8.75
CA THR A 46 -3.88 16.48 9.66
C THR A 46 -3.36 15.06 9.41
N CYS A 47 -2.06 14.88 9.52
CA CYS A 47 -1.40 13.59 9.43
C CYS A 47 -0.55 13.40 10.68
N LYS A 48 -0.79 12.31 11.41
CA LYS A 48 -0.01 11.94 12.59
C LYS A 48 0.86 10.74 12.25
N LEU A 49 2.13 10.83 12.59
CA LEU A 49 3.14 9.81 12.34
C LEU A 49 3.82 9.41 13.65
N VAL A 50 4.18 8.15 13.75
CA VAL A 50 5.11 7.56 14.71
C VAL A 50 6.36 7.20 13.92
N GLU A 51 7.34 8.09 13.95
CA GLU A 51 8.56 7.97 13.13
C GLU A 51 9.68 7.31 13.94
N PRO A 52 10.38 6.30 13.42
CA PRO A 52 11.54 5.74 14.12
C PRO A 52 12.66 6.79 14.22
N ILE A 53 13.36 6.83 15.34
CA ILE A 53 14.64 7.54 15.44
C ILE A 53 15.63 6.86 14.48
N PRO A 54 16.55 7.59 13.81
CA PRO A 54 17.49 6.98 12.86
C PRO A 54 18.21 5.76 13.46
N ILE A 55 18.16 4.64 12.73
CA ILE A 55 18.76 3.36 13.14
C ILE A 55 20.06 3.18 12.39
N ASP A 56 21.17 3.44 13.07
CA ASP A 56 22.52 3.36 12.50
C ASP A 56 23.27 2.07 12.88
N GLY A 57 22.61 1.17 13.63
CA GLY A 57 23.22 -0.06 14.11
C GLY A 57 22.25 -0.99 14.86
N ILE A 58 22.81 -2.08 15.40
CA ILE A 58 22.07 -3.09 16.15
C ILE A 58 21.54 -2.52 17.48
N SER A 59 22.32 -1.68 18.16
CA SER A 59 21.93 -1.08 19.44
C SER A 59 20.67 -0.21 19.30
N GLU A 60 20.62 0.64 18.27
CA GLU A 60 19.46 1.49 17.98
C GLU A 60 18.25 0.66 17.54
N TRP A 61 18.48 -0.46 16.84
CA TRP A 61 17.42 -1.43 16.52
C TRP A 61 16.85 -2.10 17.78
N GLU A 62 17.71 -2.54 18.70
CA GLU A 62 17.31 -3.13 19.97
C GLU A 62 16.50 -2.13 20.82
N GLU A 63 16.92 -0.87 20.85
CA GLU A 63 16.16 0.20 21.50
C GLU A 63 14.78 0.37 20.86
N ALA A 64 14.70 0.44 19.53
CA ALA A 64 13.44 0.61 18.82
C ALA A 64 12.44 -0.52 19.07
N ILE A 65 12.89 -1.76 19.28
CA ILE A 65 11.98 -2.88 19.54
C ILE A 65 11.74 -3.16 21.03
N SER A 66 12.47 -2.49 21.93
CA SER A 66 12.50 -2.82 23.38
C SER A 66 11.13 -2.73 24.07
N ASP A 67 10.33 -1.73 23.70
CA ASP A 67 8.99 -1.47 24.26
C ASP A 67 7.86 -2.11 23.43
N LEU A 68 8.21 -2.82 22.35
CA LEU A 68 7.23 -3.35 21.41
C LEU A 68 6.86 -4.79 21.72
N THR A 69 5.59 -5.13 21.49
CA THR A 69 5.12 -6.52 21.56
C THR A 69 5.29 -7.18 20.20
N SER A 70 6.15 -8.20 20.14
CA SER A 70 6.36 -8.99 18.93
C SER A 70 5.21 -9.96 18.65
N TRP A 71 5.08 -10.35 17.38
CA TRP A 71 4.15 -11.38 16.92
C TRP A 71 4.71 -12.10 15.69
N GLY A 72 4.27 -13.34 15.46
CA GLY A 72 4.79 -14.17 14.36
C GLY A 72 6.28 -14.49 14.53
N LYS A 73 7.00 -14.55 13.41
CA LYS A 73 8.44 -14.79 13.35
C LYS A 73 9.18 -13.45 13.26
N VAL A 74 10.11 -13.22 14.19
CA VAL A 74 10.97 -12.03 14.23
C VAL A 74 12.43 -12.45 14.41
N PRO A 75 13.41 -11.68 13.91
CA PRO A 75 14.83 -11.98 14.12
C PRO A 75 15.20 -11.87 15.60
N ASP A 76 16.07 -12.78 16.05
CA ASP A 76 16.75 -12.65 17.34
C ASP A 76 17.82 -11.55 17.21
N PRO A 77 17.75 -10.45 17.99
CA PRO A 77 18.75 -9.37 17.91
C PRO A 77 20.18 -9.84 18.10
N SER A 78 20.42 -10.88 18.91
CA SER A 78 21.75 -11.44 19.16
C SER A 78 22.34 -12.19 17.95
N SER A 79 21.50 -12.56 16.98
CA SER A 79 21.90 -13.21 15.73
C SER A 79 22.23 -12.21 14.61
N LEU A 80 21.99 -10.91 14.83
CA LEU A 80 22.23 -9.89 13.83
C LEU A 80 23.71 -9.47 13.79
N SER A 81 24.20 -9.20 12.59
CA SER A 81 25.56 -8.74 12.30
C SER A 81 25.59 -7.31 11.76
N SER A 82 24.52 -6.85 11.11
CA SER A 82 24.38 -5.48 10.64
C SER A 82 22.91 -5.08 10.47
N VAL A 83 22.68 -3.77 10.56
CA VAL A 83 21.41 -3.11 10.28
C VAL A 83 21.69 -1.98 9.31
N LEU A 84 20.94 -1.94 8.20
CA LEU A 84 21.04 -0.87 7.20
C LEU A 84 19.66 -0.25 7.01
N LEU A 85 19.56 1.05 7.30
CA LEU A 85 18.34 1.81 7.08
C LEU A 85 18.30 2.36 5.65
N SER A 86 17.16 2.20 5.01
CA SER A 86 16.78 2.84 3.77
C SER A 86 15.34 3.33 3.86
N GLU A 87 14.81 3.89 2.78
CA GLU A 87 13.41 4.30 2.71
C GLU A 87 12.87 4.21 1.29
N ASN A 88 11.55 4.18 1.19
CA ASN A 88 10.82 4.45 -0.04
C ASN A 88 9.64 5.39 0.24
N ASP A 89 8.75 5.56 -0.73
CA ASP A 89 7.52 6.37 -0.62
C ASP A 89 6.55 5.88 0.47
N ARG A 90 6.68 4.65 0.96
CA ARG A 90 5.85 4.06 2.03
C ARG A 90 6.47 4.10 3.41
N GLY A 91 7.65 4.70 3.56
CA GLY A 91 8.31 4.86 4.85
C GLY A 91 9.66 4.14 4.96
N PRO A 92 10.25 4.19 6.16
CA PRO A 92 11.55 3.59 6.45
C PRO A 92 11.54 2.07 6.32
N ILE A 93 12.69 1.52 5.93
CA ILE A 93 12.94 0.09 5.78
C ILE A 93 14.30 -0.21 6.41
N ALA A 94 14.36 -1.12 7.38
CA ALA A 94 15.62 -1.63 7.88
C ALA A 94 15.89 -3.01 7.30
N ARG A 95 17.05 -3.19 6.68
CA ARG A 95 17.58 -4.50 6.29
C ARG A 95 18.44 -5.03 7.42
N LEU A 96 18.06 -6.18 7.96
CA LEU A 96 18.71 -6.80 9.11
C LEU A 96 19.45 -8.05 8.61
N SER A 97 20.78 -8.05 8.68
CA SER A 97 21.60 -9.16 8.18
C SER A 97 22.22 -9.92 9.35
N GLY A 98 22.16 -11.25 9.32
CA GLY A 98 22.69 -12.12 10.38
C GLY A 98 22.79 -13.56 9.88
N ASP A 99 22.43 -14.51 10.73
CA ASP A 99 22.27 -15.92 10.34
C ASP A 99 21.23 -16.11 9.22
N SER A 100 20.27 -15.19 9.15
CA SER A 100 19.31 -15.04 8.05
C SER A 100 19.12 -13.55 7.79
N ASN A 101 18.69 -13.22 6.58
CA ASN A 101 18.40 -11.84 6.20
C ASN A 101 16.93 -11.53 6.36
N TRP A 102 16.64 -10.33 6.84
CA TRP A 102 15.30 -9.86 7.12
C TRP A 102 15.08 -8.44 6.60
N ILE A 103 13.83 -8.14 6.30
CA ILE A 103 13.38 -6.79 5.96
C ILE A 103 12.35 -6.37 7.00
N ALA A 104 12.67 -5.32 7.74
CA ALA A 104 11.77 -4.65 8.67
C ALA A 104 11.19 -3.40 8.00
N GLU A 105 9.88 -3.43 7.77
CA GLU A 105 9.13 -2.36 7.14
C GLU A 105 8.36 -1.57 8.20
N PHE A 106 8.72 -0.30 8.41
CA PHE A 106 8.05 0.56 9.38
C PHE A 106 6.71 1.06 8.85
N LEU A 107 5.75 1.28 9.75
CA LEU A 107 4.41 1.79 9.48
C LEU A 107 4.24 3.18 10.10
N PRO A 108 4.82 4.26 9.51
CA PRO A 108 4.87 5.56 10.17
C PRO A 108 3.48 6.12 10.51
N TRP A 109 2.48 5.83 9.70
CA TRP A 109 1.10 6.27 9.91
C TRP A 109 0.16 5.13 10.36
N GLY A 110 0.71 4.01 10.82
CA GLY A 110 -0.04 2.84 11.28
C GLY A 110 -0.79 2.10 10.18
N SER A 111 -1.82 1.35 10.59
CA SER A 111 -2.71 0.59 9.70
C SER A 111 -4.19 0.81 10.04
N ASP A 112 -5.08 0.34 9.17
CA ASP A 112 -6.53 0.35 9.37
C ASP A 112 -7.02 -0.68 10.42
N GLY A 113 -6.10 -1.38 11.10
CA GLY A 113 -6.41 -2.43 12.06
C GLY A 113 -6.87 -3.75 11.44
N LEU A 114 -6.91 -3.85 10.10
CA LEU A 114 -7.30 -5.06 9.36
C LEU A 114 -6.10 -5.80 8.75
N LEU A 115 -4.89 -5.28 8.91
CA LEU A 115 -3.67 -5.86 8.33
C LEU A 115 -3.46 -7.32 8.74
N ARG A 116 -3.48 -7.64 10.04
CA ARG A 116 -3.33 -9.02 10.51
C ARG A 116 -4.44 -9.93 9.99
N ARG A 117 -5.67 -9.43 9.90
CA ARG A 117 -6.78 -10.19 9.31
C ARG A 117 -6.54 -10.49 7.83
N ARG A 118 -5.95 -9.56 7.06
CA ARG A 118 -5.55 -9.81 5.66
C ARG A 118 -4.52 -10.92 5.59
N ILE A 119 -3.48 -10.84 6.40
CA ILE A 119 -2.42 -11.84 6.48
C ILE A 119 -2.99 -13.24 6.77
N ASP A 120 -3.80 -13.36 7.81
CA ASP A 120 -4.43 -14.62 8.19
C ASP A 120 -5.36 -15.16 7.09
N ALA A 121 -6.12 -14.26 6.46
CA ALA A 121 -7.13 -14.61 5.47
C ALA A 121 -6.57 -14.96 4.10
N SER A 122 -5.32 -14.59 3.74
CA SER A 122 -4.84 -14.69 2.36
C SER A 122 -3.44 -15.29 2.19
N SER A 123 -2.87 -15.90 3.23
CA SER A 123 -1.52 -16.50 3.20
C SER A 123 -1.29 -17.54 2.09
N GLU A 124 -2.34 -18.20 1.58
CA GLU A 124 -2.21 -19.17 0.49
C GLU A 124 -2.02 -18.51 -0.89
N VAL A 125 -2.57 -17.31 -1.08
CA VAL A 125 -2.69 -16.61 -2.37
C VAL A 125 -1.87 -15.31 -2.44
N CYS A 126 -1.38 -14.84 -1.29
CA CYS A 126 -0.59 -13.63 -1.14
C CYS A 126 0.73 -13.92 -0.44
N ASP A 127 1.69 -13.03 -0.65
CA ASP A 127 2.89 -12.97 0.17
C ASP A 127 2.61 -12.04 1.34
N ALA A 128 2.92 -12.50 2.55
CA ALA A 128 2.61 -11.78 3.78
C ALA A 128 3.85 -11.71 4.69
N PRO A 129 3.96 -10.67 5.53
CA PRO A 129 5.03 -10.62 6.52
C PRO A 129 4.91 -11.82 7.46
N CYS A 130 6.05 -12.39 7.83
CA CYS A 130 6.14 -13.55 8.71
C CYS A 130 5.94 -13.18 10.19
N GLY A 131 6.07 -11.90 10.53
CA GLY A 131 5.88 -11.39 11.88
C GLY A 131 5.90 -9.86 11.92
N GLY A 132 6.04 -9.31 13.12
CA GLY A 132 6.08 -7.87 13.32
C GLY A 132 6.14 -7.45 14.78
N PHE A 133 6.06 -6.15 14.99
CA PHE A 133 6.08 -5.51 16.30
C PHE A 133 4.92 -4.51 16.42
N SER A 134 4.31 -4.48 17.60
CA SER A 134 3.10 -3.71 17.90
C SER A 134 3.21 -2.92 19.19
N TRP A 135 2.53 -1.78 19.23
CA TRP A 135 2.45 -0.90 20.40
C TRP A 135 1.08 -0.21 20.45
N GLY A 136 0.53 -0.03 21.66
CA GLY A 136 -0.78 0.61 21.83
C GLY A 136 -1.95 -0.07 21.09
N GLY A 137 -1.82 -1.36 20.75
CA GLY A 137 -2.81 -2.12 19.98
C GLY A 137 -2.72 -1.99 18.45
N GLY A 138 -1.74 -1.24 17.92
CA GLY A 138 -1.46 -1.12 16.49
C GLY A 138 -0.10 -1.71 16.11
N ASP A 139 0.04 -2.15 14.85
CA ASP A 139 1.33 -2.58 14.29
C ASP A 139 2.19 -1.38 13.91
N LEU A 140 3.48 -1.41 14.28
CA LEU A 140 4.48 -0.38 13.95
C LEU A 140 5.56 -0.88 12.98
N ILE A 141 5.87 -2.17 13.01
CA ILE A 141 6.90 -2.78 12.16
C ILE A 141 6.38 -4.12 11.63
N LEU A 142 6.54 -4.35 10.32
CA LEU A 142 6.33 -5.64 9.68
C LEU A 142 7.66 -6.30 9.40
N ILE A 143 7.76 -7.61 9.64
CA ILE A 143 8.98 -8.38 9.43
C ILE A 143 8.77 -9.38 8.30
N TRP A 144 9.70 -9.36 7.36
CA TRP A 144 9.80 -10.30 6.24
C TRP A 144 11.13 -11.02 6.33
N GLU A 145 11.14 -12.31 6.00
CA GLU A 145 12.37 -12.99 5.60
C GLU A 145 12.74 -12.56 4.20
N GLU A 146 14.00 -12.21 3.97
CA GLU A 146 14.47 -11.85 2.65
C GLU A 146 14.54 -13.10 1.77
N SER A 147 13.62 -13.20 0.81
CA SER A 147 13.64 -14.18 -0.26
C SER A 147 14.17 -13.57 -1.56
N SER A 148 14.49 -14.41 -2.56
CA SER A 148 14.87 -13.93 -3.89
C SER A 148 13.84 -12.94 -4.43
N THR A 149 14.30 -11.75 -4.81
CA THR A 149 13.44 -10.69 -5.36
C THR A 149 13.05 -11.06 -6.78
N GLU A 150 11.84 -11.59 -6.96
CA GLU A 150 11.18 -11.53 -8.25
C GLU A 150 10.94 -10.07 -8.62
N GLU A 151 11.02 -9.78 -9.92
CA GLU A 151 10.73 -8.46 -10.43
C GLU A 151 9.26 -8.09 -10.17
N SER A 152 9.01 -6.83 -9.79
CA SER A 152 7.64 -6.34 -9.61
C SER A 152 6.94 -6.20 -10.95
N SER A 153 5.62 -6.43 -10.98
CA SER A 153 4.83 -6.20 -12.20
C SER A 153 4.86 -4.74 -12.66
N ARG A 154 5.16 -3.78 -11.76
CA ARG A 154 5.39 -2.38 -12.14
C ARG A 154 6.65 -2.23 -13.00
N ASP A 155 7.77 -2.81 -12.59
CA ASP A 155 9.03 -2.70 -13.31
C ASP A 155 8.96 -3.41 -14.67
N ALA A 156 8.35 -4.59 -14.70
CA ALA A 156 8.07 -5.32 -15.94
C ALA A 156 7.18 -4.52 -16.90
N LEU A 157 6.12 -3.88 -16.38
CA LEU A 157 5.24 -3.03 -17.17
C LEU A 157 5.97 -1.80 -17.70
N ILE A 158 6.71 -1.06 -16.86
CA ILE A 158 7.45 0.13 -17.27
C ILE A 158 8.41 -0.20 -18.41
N ARG A 159 9.13 -1.32 -18.32
CA ARG A 159 10.00 -1.80 -19.41
C ARG A 159 9.20 -2.03 -20.69
N ALA A 160 8.12 -2.78 -20.62
CA ALA A 160 7.28 -3.07 -21.78
C ALA A 160 6.69 -1.80 -22.43
N LEU A 161 6.28 -0.82 -21.62
CA LEU A 161 5.78 0.47 -22.09
C LEU A 161 6.85 1.29 -22.83
N ILE A 162 8.08 1.31 -22.31
CA ILE A 162 9.23 2.00 -22.93
C ILE A 162 9.63 1.31 -24.24
N ASP A 163 9.63 -0.02 -24.26
CA ASP A 163 10.02 -0.81 -25.43
C ASP A 163 8.92 -0.88 -26.50
N GLY A 164 7.71 -0.38 -26.20
CA GLY A 164 6.54 -0.52 -27.07
C GLY A 164 6.06 -1.97 -27.21
N ASP A 165 6.40 -2.82 -26.25
CA ASP A 165 6.02 -4.23 -26.24
C ASP A 165 4.59 -4.40 -25.70
N HIS A 166 3.65 -4.34 -26.64
CA HIS A 166 2.23 -4.51 -26.37
C HIS A 166 1.88 -5.87 -25.75
N GLU A 167 2.51 -6.95 -26.20
CA GLU A 167 2.21 -8.31 -25.73
C GLU A 167 2.63 -8.47 -24.26
N SER A 168 3.84 -8.04 -23.91
CA SER A 168 4.32 -8.09 -22.53
C SER A 168 3.53 -7.17 -21.60
N ALA A 169 3.19 -5.97 -22.06
CA ALA A 169 2.39 -5.02 -21.26
C ALA A 169 0.99 -5.56 -20.97
N THR A 170 0.30 -6.08 -21.99
CA THR A 170 -1.05 -6.65 -21.83
C THR A 170 -1.03 -7.92 -20.98
N GLN A 171 -0.04 -8.81 -21.15
CA GLN A 171 0.10 -10.02 -20.34
C GLN A 171 0.35 -9.70 -18.87
N THR A 172 1.27 -8.77 -18.58
CA THR A 172 1.57 -8.33 -17.21
C THR A 172 0.32 -7.81 -16.50
N LEU A 173 -0.47 -6.96 -17.18
CA LEU A 173 -1.71 -6.42 -16.63
C LEU A 173 -2.79 -7.47 -16.44
N ARG A 174 -2.91 -8.42 -17.37
CA ARG A 174 -3.84 -9.54 -17.25
C ARG A 174 -3.53 -10.37 -16.01
N GLU A 175 -2.26 -10.66 -15.77
CA GLU A 175 -1.79 -11.43 -14.61
C GLU A 175 -2.02 -10.68 -13.29
N CYS A 176 -1.81 -9.36 -13.26
CA CYS A 176 -2.18 -8.52 -12.12
C CYS A 176 -3.68 -8.62 -11.83
N GLY A 177 -4.52 -8.47 -12.85
CA GLY A 177 -5.98 -8.61 -12.73
C GLY A 177 -6.37 -9.97 -12.18
N ILE A 178 -5.82 -11.06 -12.74
CA ILE A 178 -6.07 -12.42 -12.27
C ILE A 178 -5.67 -12.60 -10.80
N SER A 179 -4.51 -12.08 -10.41
CA SER A 179 -4.02 -12.19 -9.02
C SER A 179 -4.95 -11.46 -8.05
N LEU A 180 -5.44 -10.28 -8.44
CA LEU A 180 -6.41 -9.50 -7.66
C LEU A 180 -7.76 -10.20 -7.54
N GLY A 181 -8.27 -10.78 -8.64
CA GLY A 181 -9.52 -11.52 -8.61
C GLY A 181 -9.42 -12.80 -7.77
N ARG A 182 -8.28 -13.52 -7.82
CA ARG A 182 -8.00 -14.65 -6.93
C ARG A 182 -8.03 -14.26 -5.46
N TYR A 183 -7.39 -13.14 -5.09
CA TYR A 183 -7.45 -12.62 -3.72
C TYR A 183 -8.90 -12.36 -3.30
N HIS A 184 -9.68 -11.63 -4.11
CA HIS A 184 -11.08 -11.34 -3.81
C HIS A 184 -11.94 -12.58 -3.64
N LYS A 185 -11.75 -13.58 -4.51
CA LYS A 185 -12.46 -14.87 -4.41
C LYS A 185 -12.08 -15.63 -3.14
N HIS A 186 -10.86 -15.49 -2.67
CA HIS A 186 -10.39 -16.13 -1.45
C HIS A 186 -10.94 -15.45 -0.18
N VAL A 187 -11.05 -14.12 -0.17
CA VAL A 187 -11.58 -13.38 1.00
C VAL A 187 -13.11 -13.28 1.05
N GLU A 188 -13.81 -13.55 -0.06
CA GLU A 188 -15.28 -13.63 -0.14
C GLU A 188 -15.89 -14.46 1.01
N PRO A 189 -15.54 -15.74 1.22
CA PRO A 189 -16.10 -16.52 2.33
C PRO A 189 -15.62 -16.08 3.72
N VAL A 190 -14.53 -15.31 3.82
CA VAL A 190 -13.93 -14.89 5.10
C VAL A 190 -14.67 -13.69 5.67
N ARG A 191 -14.93 -12.69 4.83
CA ARG A 191 -15.58 -11.45 5.24
C ARG A 191 -16.31 -10.82 4.06
N THR A 192 -17.63 -10.85 4.14
CA THR A 192 -18.50 -10.05 3.27
C THR A 192 -19.54 -9.36 4.14
N THR A 193 -19.70 -8.06 3.94
CA THR A 193 -20.75 -7.26 4.59
C THR A 193 -21.57 -6.52 3.53
N PRO A 194 -22.82 -6.13 3.83
CA PRO A 194 -23.67 -5.44 2.86
C PRO A 194 -23.01 -4.15 2.32
N PRO A 195 -23.35 -3.73 1.09
CA PRO A 195 -22.89 -2.46 0.53
C PRO A 195 -23.21 -1.27 1.44
N ASP A 196 -22.29 -0.29 1.52
CA ASP A 196 -22.44 0.92 2.33
C ASP A 196 -22.35 2.22 1.51
N PRO A 197 -23.25 2.43 0.53
CA PRO A 197 -23.21 3.57 -0.39
C PRO A 197 -23.31 4.93 0.30
N ASN A 198 -23.94 4.98 1.48
CA ASN A 198 -24.07 6.23 2.23
C ASN A 198 -22.70 6.66 2.76
N ARG A 199 -21.92 5.76 3.35
CA ARG A 199 -20.59 6.10 3.86
C ARG A 199 -19.57 6.30 2.76
N TRP A 200 -19.68 5.59 1.64
CA TRP A 200 -18.83 5.82 0.48
C TRP A 200 -19.05 7.21 -0.12
N ASN A 201 -20.31 7.59 -0.38
CA ASN A 201 -20.63 8.92 -0.89
C ASN A 201 -20.26 10.02 0.13
N ALA A 202 -20.43 9.78 1.43
CA ALA A 202 -20.01 10.72 2.48
C ALA A 202 -18.48 10.89 2.53
N ARG A 203 -17.73 9.81 2.31
CA ARG A 203 -16.26 9.86 2.19
C ARG A 203 -15.85 10.74 1.02
N VAL A 204 -16.37 10.48 -0.19
CA VAL A 204 -16.05 11.27 -1.39
C VAL A 204 -16.41 12.75 -1.16
N ALA A 205 -17.60 13.03 -0.61
CA ALA A 205 -18.03 14.39 -0.30
C ALA A 205 -17.09 15.09 0.71
N GLY A 206 -16.62 14.38 1.74
CA GLY A 206 -15.68 14.92 2.72
C GLY A 206 -14.31 15.26 2.11
N ILE A 207 -13.82 14.43 1.20
CA ILE A 207 -12.58 14.71 0.46
C ILE A 207 -12.79 15.90 -0.49
N GLU A 208 -13.88 15.92 -1.25
CA GLU A 208 -14.26 17.04 -2.13
C GLU A 208 -14.34 18.37 -1.36
N GLU A 209 -14.98 18.38 -0.18
CA GLU A 209 -15.11 19.57 0.67
C GLU A 209 -13.75 20.09 1.16
N LEU A 210 -12.88 19.20 1.62
CA LEU A 210 -11.53 19.55 2.07
C LEU A 210 -10.68 20.15 0.93
N LEU A 211 -10.75 19.53 -0.24
CA LEU A 211 -10.03 19.98 -1.43
C LEU A 211 -10.69 21.18 -2.12
N ARG A 212 -11.87 21.60 -1.66
CA ARG A 212 -12.71 22.63 -2.30
C ARG A 212 -12.97 22.31 -3.78
N SER A 213 -13.20 21.04 -4.07
CA SER A 213 -13.52 20.60 -5.42
C SER A 213 -14.88 21.14 -5.87
N ASN A 214 -14.98 21.54 -7.14
CA ASN A 214 -16.24 21.93 -7.77
C ASN A 214 -16.98 20.74 -8.41
N SER A 215 -16.46 19.53 -8.28
CA SER A 215 -17.07 18.31 -8.79
C SER A 215 -18.05 17.69 -7.80
N VAL A 216 -18.98 16.90 -8.32
CA VAL A 216 -19.94 16.12 -7.53
C VAL A 216 -20.02 14.71 -8.12
N TRP A 217 -19.27 13.77 -7.54
CA TRP A 217 -19.21 12.39 -8.01
C TRP A 217 -19.91 11.40 -7.08
N ARG A 218 -21.16 11.72 -6.72
CA ARG A 218 -22.01 10.88 -5.87
C ARG A 218 -23.01 10.11 -6.70
N VAL A 219 -23.10 8.79 -6.50
CA VAL A 219 -23.95 7.90 -7.31
C VAL A 219 -24.61 6.82 -6.46
N PRO A 220 -25.73 6.22 -6.91
CA PRO A 220 -26.18 4.95 -6.36
C PRO A 220 -25.12 3.86 -6.63
N HIS A 221 -25.04 2.86 -5.76
CA HIS A 221 -24.16 1.71 -5.98
C HIS A 221 -24.98 0.44 -6.25
N SER A 222 -24.40 -0.54 -6.96
CA SER A 222 -25.03 -1.85 -7.10
C SER A 222 -25.18 -2.53 -5.74
N ARG A 223 -26.22 -3.35 -5.59
CA ARG A 223 -26.36 -4.23 -4.42
C ARG A 223 -25.30 -5.32 -4.36
N ASP A 224 -24.68 -5.60 -5.50
CA ASP A 224 -23.66 -6.63 -5.66
C ASP A 224 -22.24 -6.07 -5.38
N SER A 225 -22.14 -4.77 -5.05
CA SER A 225 -20.90 -4.13 -4.59
C SER A 225 -20.71 -4.39 -3.10
N GLU A 226 -20.59 -5.64 -2.69
CA GLU A 226 -20.47 -5.96 -1.27
C GLU A 226 -19.13 -5.49 -0.70
N CYS A 227 -19.13 -5.14 0.58
CA CYS A 227 -17.92 -4.81 1.32
C CYS A 227 -17.15 -6.09 1.60
N MET A 228 -15.82 -6.02 1.54
CA MET A 228 -14.96 -7.17 1.80
C MET A 228 -13.68 -6.73 2.50
N LEU A 229 -12.82 -7.70 2.84
CA LEU A 229 -11.50 -7.44 3.40
C LEU A 229 -10.55 -6.86 2.33
N GLY A 230 -10.69 -5.58 2.01
CA GLY A 230 -9.94 -4.92 0.94
C GLY A 230 -8.46 -4.76 1.23
N LEU A 231 -7.63 -4.80 0.18
CA LEU A 231 -6.18 -4.55 0.22
C LEU A 231 -5.86 -3.08 0.47
N GLY A 232 -6.78 -2.17 0.14
CA GLY A 232 -6.60 -0.74 0.39
C GLY A 232 -6.05 -0.03 -0.84
N ASP A 233 -4.80 0.40 -0.79
CA ASP A 233 -4.13 1.11 -1.90
C ASP A 233 -3.02 0.26 -2.51
N VAL A 234 -3.47 -0.81 -3.18
CA VAL A 234 -2.63 -1.79 -3.86
C VAL A 234 -2.19 -1.25 -5.23
N GLY A 235 -0.88 -1.17 -5.45
CA GLY A 235 -0.30 -0.77 -6.73
C GLY A 235 0.32 -1.93 -7.49
N LEU A 236 0.75 -1.68 -8.73
CA LEU A 236 1.43 -2.66 -9.58
C LEU A 236 2.74 -3.16 -8.97
N ALA A 237 3.38 -2.35 -8.13
CA ALA A 237 4.61 -2.73 -7.43
C ALA A 237 4.37 -3.74 -6.28
N ASP A 238 3.12 -3.99 -5.90
CA ASP A 238 2.77 -5.01 -4.91
C ASP A 238 2.64 -6.41 -5.54
N PHE A 239 2.62 -6.52 -6.87
CA PHE A 239 2.47 -7.80 -7.59
C PHE A 239 3.83 -8.38 -7.97
N HIS A 240 4.02 -9.66 -7.64
CA HIS A 240 5.24 -10.43 -7.90
C HIS A 240 4.86 -11.87 -8.23
N GLY A 241 5.34 -12.43 -9.34
CA GLY A 241 5.12 -13.86 -9.66
C GLY A 241 3.66 -14.33 -9.71
N GLY A 242 2.71 -13.44 -10.03
CA GLY A 242 1.28 -13.75 -9.99
C GLY A 242 0.68 -13.88 -8.57
N ARG A 243 1.38 -13.33 -7.57
CA ARG A 243 0.93 -13.15 -6.18
C ARG A 243 0.91 -11.66 -5.83
N ILE A 244 0.20 -11.34 -4.75
CA ILE A 244 0.12 -9.99 -4.20
C ILE A 244 0.85 -9.97 -2.86
N ARG A 245 1.79 -9.05 -2.70
CA ARG A 245 2.41 -8.74 -1.42
C ARG A 245 1.45 -7.90 -0.59
N ILE A 246 1.09 -8.37 0.60
CA ILE A 246 0.33 -7.58 1.59
C ILE A 246 1.28 -6.54 2.19
N SER A 247 1.34 -5.40 1.52
CA SER A 247 2.28 -4.32 1.85
C SER A 247 1.75 -3.34 2.88
N ARG A 248 2.64 -2.45 3.32
CA ARG A 248 2.30 -1.28 4.14
C ARG A 248 1.24 -0.40 3.46
N PRO A 249 0.31 0.20 4.24
CA PRO A 249 -0.58 1.25 3.73
C PRO A 249 0.22 2.43 3.20
N ARG A 250 -0.34 3.18 2.24
CA ARG A 250 0.27 4.42 1.75
C ARG A 250 -0.21 5.65 2.53
N LEU A 251 0.49 6.77 2.37
CA LEU A 251 0.27 8.02 3.10
C LEU A 251 -1.17 8.53 3.03
N HIS A 252 -1.88 8.36 1.90
CA HIS A 252 -3.28 8.77 1.76
C HIS A 252 -4.20 8.17 2.84
N SER A 253 -3.90 6.96 3.32
CA SER A 253 -4.66 6.28 4.38
C SER A 253 -4.58 7.03 5.70
N ALA A 254 -3.50 7.77 5.92
CA ALA A 254 -3.28 8.63 7.09
C ALA A 254 -3.98 10.00 6.95
N LEU A 255 -3.97 10.54 5.73
CA LEU A 255 -4.52 11.86 5.43
C LEU A 255 -6.04 11.91 5.57
N PHE A 256 -6.73 10.88 5.08
CA PHE A 256 -8.18 10.77 5.21
C PHE A 256 -8.60 9.33 5.59
N PRO A 257 -8.51 8.97 6.88
CA PRO A 257 -8.74 7.61 7.36
C PRO A 257 -10.11 7.04 7.02
N ALA A 258 -10.16 5.74 6.74
CA ALA A 258 -11.29 5.10 6.07
C ALA A 258 -12.64 5.18 6.79
N LYS A 259 -12.83 4.85 8.07
CA LYS A 259 -14.16 4.69 8.73
C LYS A 259 -15.08 3.60 8.14
N CYS A 260 -15.20 3.40 6.83
CA CYS A 260 -16.01 2.34 6.21
C CYS A 260 -15.17 1.25 5.53
N GLU A 261 -15.79 0.10 5.28
CA GLU A 261 -15.24 -0.94 4.41
C GLU A 261 -15.55 -0.64 2.96
N PHE A 262 -14.82 -1.27 2.04
CA PHE A 262 -14.89 -0.96 0.61
C PHE A 262 -15.19 -2.21 -0.22
N PRO A 263 -15.78 -2.03 -1.41
CA PRO A 263 -16.00 -3.11 -2.35
C PRO A 263 -14.73 -3.47 -3.12
N ALA A 264 -14.69 -4.69 -3.66
CA ALA A 264 -13.59 -5.20 -4.46
C ALA A 264 -13.20 -4.34 -5.68
N ILE A 265 -14.16 -3.63 -6.26
CA ILE A 265 -13.89 -2.72 -7.38
C ILE A 265 -13.01 -1.52 -6.97
N ARG A 266 -12.93 -1.16 -5.68
CA ARG A 266 -12.05 -0.10 -5.20
C ARG A 266 -10.57 -0.52 -5.27
N ASP A 267 -10.25 -1.76 -4.92
CA ASP A 267 -8.89 -2.28 -5.06
C ASP A 267 -8.49 -2.32 -6.55
N LEU A 268 -9.41 -2.73 -7.44
CA LEU A 268 -9.20 -2.66 -8.88
C LEU A 268 -8.95 -1.22 -9.36
N ALA A 269 -9.67 -0.25 -8.81
CA ALA A 269 -9.48 1.16 -9.13
C ALA A 269 -8.11 1.67 -8.71
N SER A 270 -7.58 1.24 -7.56
CA SER A 270 -6.22 1.57 -7.12
C SER A 270 -5.18 1.07 -8.14
N VAL A 271 -5.29 -0.18 -8.61
CA VAL A 271 -4.40 -0.73 -9.65
C VAL A 271 -4.57 -0.01 -11.00
N ALA A 272 -5.80 0.27 -11.43
CA ALA A 272 -6.08 0.97 -12.68
C ALA A 272 -5.55 2.42 -12.67
N HIS A 273 -5.63 3.09 -11.51
CA HIS A 273 -5.04 4.39 -11.31
C HIS A 273 -3.50 4.32 -11.38
N ASP A 274 -2.88 3.31 -10.75
CA ASP A 274 -1.42 3.13 -10.80
C ASP A 274 -0.89 2.80 -12.21
N LEU A 275 -1.65 2.02 -13.00
CA LEU A 275 -1.42 1.82 -14.44
C LEU A 275 -1.44 3.16 -15.18
N SER A 276 -2.44 4.00 -14.90
CA SER A 276 -2.57 5.29 -15.59
C SER A 276 -1.36 6.17 -15.30
N ARG A 277 -0.86 6.19 -14.06
CA ARG A 277 0.39 6.88 -13.70
C ARG A 277 1.59 6.32 -14.48
N ALA A 278 1.80 5.00 -14.46
CA ALA A 278 2.91 4.38 -15.20
C ALA A 278 2.87 4.68 -16.70
N PHE A 279 1.68 4.66 -17.29
CA PHE A 279 1.48 4.98 -18.70
C PHE A 279 1.89 6.43 -19.02
N TYR A 280 1.43 7.41 -18.23
CA TYR A 280 1.79 8.81 -18.45
C TYR A 280 3.25 9.14 -18.10
N GLU A 281 3.84 8.46 -17.11
CA GLU A 281 5.26 8.61 -16.74
C GLU A 281 6.22 8.16 -17.86
N THR A 282 5.80 7.17 -18.66
CA THR A 282 6.62 6.59 -19.74
C THR A 282 6.42 7.24 -21.10
N GLU A 283 5.42 8.11 -21.25
CA GLU A 283 5.03 8.71 -22.54
C GLU A 283 4.81 7.67 -23.65
N SER A 284 4.29 6.49 -23.30
CA SER A 284 4.12 5.37 -24.23
C SER A 284 3.06 5.65 -25.32
N ASP A 285 3.31 5.16 -26.54
CA ASP A 285 2.39 5.24 -27.69
C ASP A 285 1.36 4.09 -27.73
N LEU A 286 1.40 3.16 -26.77
CA LEU A 286 0.46 2.04 -26.72
C LEU A 286 -0.98 2.49 -26.41
N ASP A 287 -1.97 1.68 -26.79
CA ASP A 287 -3.37 2.00 -26.48
C ASP A 287 -3.70 1.70 -25.02
N ILE A 288 -3.84 2.76 -24.21
CA ILE A 288 -4.24 2.66 -22.81
C ILE A 288 -5.60 1.98 -22.61
N VAL A 289 -6.51 2.03 -23.59
CA VAL A 289 -7.81 1.36 -23.51
C VAL A 289 -7.62 -0.16 -23.55
N GLU A 290 -6.72 -0.67 -24.39
CA GLU A 290 -6.40 -2.09 -24.46
C GLU A 290 -5.68 -2.57 -23.20
N LEU A 291 -4.73 -1.79 -22.69
CA LEU A 291 -4.03 -2.09 -21.42
C LEU A 291 -5.02 -2.19 -20.25
N ARG A 292 -5.91 -1.21 -20.12
CA ARG A 292 -6.97 -1.20 -19.08
C ARG A 292 -7.95 -2.36 -19.26
N SER A 293 -8.32 -2.67 -20.50
CA SER A 293 -9.20 -3.81 -20.80
C SER A 293 -8.55 -5.13 -20.36
N SER A 294 -7.25 -5.32 -20.61
CA SER A 294 -6.52 -6.52 -20.19
C SER A 294 -6.54 -6.71 -18.68
N LEU A 295 -6.30 -5.64 -17.90
CA LEU A 295 -6.39 -5.65 -16.44
C LEU A 295 -7.80 -6.03 -15.96
N ILE A 296 -8.83 -5.37 -16.48
CA ILE A 296 -10.22 -5.58 -16.07
C ILE A 296 -10.67 -7.00 -16.43
N GLU A 297 -10.36 -7.49 -17.62
CA GLU A 297 -10.70 -8.85 -18.05
C GLU A 297 -9.97 -9.92 -17.22
N GLY A 298 -8.69 -9.70 -16.91
CA GLY A 298 -7.95 -10.56 -16.00
C GLY A 298 -8.64 -10.68 -14.65
N TRP A 299 -9.07 -9.54 -14.08
CA TRP A 299 -9.83 -9.50 -12.84
C TRP A 299 -11.18 -10.21 -12.93
N ARG A 300 -12.00 -9.90 -13.95
CA ARG A 300 -13.31 -10.55 -14.17
C ARG A 300 -13.19 -12.07 -14.33
N SER A 301 -12.09 -12.57 -14.88
CA SER A 301 -11.90 -14.01 -15.11
C SER A 301 -11.70 -14.84 -13.84
N SER A 302 -11.41 -14.20 -12.70
CA SER A 302 -11.06 -14.88 -11.45
C SER A 302 -11.78 -14.36 -10.21
N ALA A 303 -12.28 -13.12 -10.23
CA ALA A 303 -13.08 -12.53 -9.15
C ALA A 303 -14.45 -13.22 -9.01
N PRO A 304 -15.14 -13.04 -7.86
CA PRO A 304 -16.53 -13.48 -7.71
C PRO A 304 -17.46 -12.93 -8.80
N GLU A 305 -18.39 -13.76 -9.27
CA GLU A 305 -19.27 -13.42 -10.41
C GLU A 305 -20.13 -12.20 -10.12
N ASN A 306 -20.64 -12.08 -8.89
CA ASN A 306 -21.47 -10.95 -8.46
C ASN A 306 -20.67 -9.65 -8.45
N TRP A 307 -19.44 -9.68 -7.92
CA TRP A 307 -18.59 -8.51 -7.75
C TRP A 307 -18.01 -8.00 -9.08
N SER A 308 -17.90 -8.87 -10.07
CA SER A 308 -17.37 -8.58 -11.42
C SER A 308 -18.45 -8.44 -12.51
N SER A 309 -19.71 -8.37 -12.10
CA SER A 309 -20.85 -8.21 -13.00
C SER A 309 -20.87 -6.84 -13.69
N ASP A 310 -21.51 -6.77 -14.86
CA ASP A 310 -21.66 -5.50 -15.60
C ASP A 310 -22.37 -4.43 -14.77
N ARG A 311 -23.24 -4.82 -13.83
CA ARG A 311 -23.93 -3.91 -12.92
C ARG A 311 -22.99 -3.23 -11.93
N VAL A 312 -21.94 -3.92 -11.49
CA VAL A 312 -20.90 -3.36 -10.60
C VAL A 312 -19.94 -2.49 -11.39
N LEU A 313 -19.59 -2.86 -12.62
CA LEU A 313 -18.71 -2.07 -13.48
C LEU A 313 -19.37 -0.82 -14.08
N TYR A 314 -20.71 -0.76 -14.11
CA TYR A 314 -21.45 0.35 -14.71
C TYR A 314 -21.26 1.66 -13.94
N SER A 315 -20.71 2.69 -14.60
CA SER A 315 -20.33 3.97 -13.97
C SER A 315 -21.48 4.67 -13.23
N HIS A 316 -22.69 4.65 -13.78
CA HIS A 316 -23.87 5.25 -13.12
C HIS A 316 -24.35 4.46 -11.88
N ARG A 317 -23.70 3.33 -11.56
CA ARG A 317 -23.95 2.51 -10.38
C ARG A 317 -22.71 2.31 -9.50
N GLY A 318 -21.85 3.33 -9.42
CA GLY A 318 -20.68 3.25 -8.55
C GLY A 318 -19.56 2.39 -9.12
N GLY A 319 -19.49 2.31 -10.45
CA GLY A 319 -18.48 1.57 -11.19
C GLY A 319 -17.08 2.14 -11.08
N LEU A 320 -16.15 1.56 -11.84
CA LEU A 320 -14.71 1.74 -11.68
C LEU A 320 -14.28 3.22 -11.63
N ALA A 321 -14.84 4.05 -12.51
CA ALA A 321 -14.51 5.47 -12.61
C ALA A 321 -14.75 6.27 -11.32
N ILE A 322 -15.75 5.89 -10.51
CA ILE A 322 -16.06 6.57 -9.24
C ILE A 322 -14.96 6.29 -8.21
N TRP A 323 -14.49 5.05 -8.17
CA TRP A 323 -13.44 4.64 -7.26
C TRP A 323 -12.07 5.15 -7.71
N GLU A 324 -11.79 5.17 -9.02
CA GLU A 324 -10.57 5.79 -9.55
C GLU A 324 -10.54 7.29 -9.25
N TYR A 325 -11.69 7.97 -9.36
CA TYR A 325 -11.80 9.36 -8.92
C TYR A 325 -11.46 9.53 -7.43
N GLU A 326 -11.93 8.64 -6.56
CA GLU A 326 -11.53 8.67 -5.13
C GLU A 326 -10.02 8.44 -4.94
N GLN A 327 -9.39 7.57 -5.73
CA GLN A 327 -7.94 7.38 -5.71
C GLN A 327 -7.21 8.66 -6.15
N CYS A 328 -7.69 9.36 -7.18
CA CYS A 328 -7.07 10.58 -7.69
C CYS A 328 -7.13 11.77 -6.71
N LEU A 329 -8.10 11.77 -5.78
CA LEU A 329 -8.26 12.90 -4.86
C LEU A 329 -7.24 12.90 -3.71
N LEU A 330 -6.62 11.77 -3.40
CA LEU A 330 -5.72 11.61 -2.27
C LEU A 330 -4.28 11.33 -2.69
#